data_AF-A0A7V8WFS4-F1
#
_entry.id   AF-A0A7V8WFS4-F1
#
_cell.length_a   1.000
_cell.length_b   1.000
_cell.length_c   1.000
_cell.angle_alpha   90.00
_cell.angle_beta   90.00
_cell.angle_gamma   90.00
#
_symmetry.space_group_name_H-M   'P 1'
#
loop_
_entity.id
_entity.type
_entity.pdbx_description
1 polymer ?
#
loop_
_entity_poly.entity_id
_entity_poly.type
_entity_poly.pdbx_seq_one_letter_code
_entity_poly.pdbx_strand_id
1 'polypeptide(L)' 'MEMIMVLGVFWGVPLLIYLLCAIPALRELKGRGLDETSRAVWALAIVAIPIMGALAFWIMQPGEQR' A
#
# COMPACT_ATOMS: atom_id res chain seq x y z
N MET A 1 -10.02 -20.09 17.43
CA MET A 1 -10.91 -19.70 16.33
C MET A 1 -11.00 -18.18 16.20
N GLU A 2 -11.27 -17.45 17.28
CA GLU A 2 -11.40 -15.97 17.25
C GLU A 2 -10.13 -15.23 16.83
N MET A 3 -8.95 -15.62 17.33
CA MET A 3 -7.68 -15.00 16.97
C MET A 3 -7.34 -15.12 15.46
N ILE A 4 -7.67 -16.25 14.83
CA ILE A 4 -7.47 -16.47 13.39
C ILE A 4 -8.40 -15.55 12.59
N MET A 5 -9.63 -15.36 13.08
CA MET A 5 -10.61 -14.48 12.45
C MET A 5 -10.18 -13.01 12.53
N VAL A 6 -9.67 -12.57 13.70
CA VAL A 6 -9.15 -11.21 13.89
C VAL A 6 -7.94 -10.95 13.00
N LEU A 7 -6.98 -11.88 12.95
CA LEU A 7 -5.82 -11.76 12.06
C LEU A 7 -6.24 -11.74 10.59
N GLY A 8 -7.17 -12.61 10.19
CA GLY A 8 -7.70 -12.67 8.84
C GLY A 8 -8.41 -11.39 8.42
N VAL A 9 -9.18 -10.77 9.31
CA VAL A 9 -9.86 -9.49 9.03
C VAL A 9 -8.86 -8.33 9.01
N PHE A 10 -7.98 -8.24 10.01
CA PHE A 10 -7.03 -7.15 10.16
C PHE A 10 -5.99 -7.09 9.05
N TRP A 11 -5.51 -8.24 8.57
CA TRP A 11 -4.56 -8.30 7.45
C TRP A 11 -5.21 -8.52 6.09
N GLY A 12 -6.24 -9.37 6.02
CA GLY A 12 -6.82 -9.81 4.75
C GLY A 12 -7.70 -8.76 4.08
N VAL A 13 -8.55 -8.05 4.85
CA VAL A 13 -9.47 -7.06 4.27
C VAL A 13 -8.73 -5.85 3.68
N PRO A 14 -7.75 -5.23 4.39
CA PRO A 14 -7.00 -4.11 3.82
C PRO A 14 -6.19 -4.51 2.59
N LEU A 15 -5.59 -5.71 2.59
CA LEU A 15 -4.83 -6.23 1.46
C LEU A 15 -5.73 -6.47 0.25
N LEU A 16 -6.93 -7.03 0.46
CA LEU A 16 -7.89 -7.27 -0.60
C LEU A 16 -8.40 -5.95 -1.22
N ILE A 17 -8.77 -4.98 -0.38
CA ILE A 17 -9.18 -3.64 -0.84
C ILE A 17 -8.06 -2.98 -1.63
N TYR A 18 -6.81 -3.06 -1.13
CA TYR A 18 -5.65 -2.54 -1.82
C TYR A 18 -5.48 -3.18 -3.20
N LEU A 19 -5.50 -4.51 -3.31
CA LEU A 19 -5.37 -5.19 -4.61
C LEU A 19 -6.48 -4.81 -5.60
N LEU A 20 -7.72 -4.72 -5.11
CA LEU A 20 -8.86 -4.32 -5.91
C LEU A 20 -8.76 -2.88 -6.43
N CYS A 21 -8.08 -1.97 -5.72
CA CYS A 21 -7.81 -0.61 -6.19
C CYS A 21 -6.53 -0.50 -7.03
N ALA A 22 -5.45 -1.17 -6.61
CA ALA A 22 -4.12 -1.04 -7.21
C ALA A 22 -4.06 -1.67 -8.59
N ILE A 23 -4.64 -2.85 -8.79
CA ILE A 23 -4.64 -3.55 -10.09
C ILE A 23 -5.31 -2.71 -11.19
N PRO A 24 -6.55 -2.21 -11.05
CA PRO A 24 -7.15 -1.37 -12.07
C PRO A 24 -6.38 -0.05 -12.25
N ALA A 25 -5.89 0.57 -11.18
CA ALA A 25 -5.09 1.80 -11.28
C ALA A 25 -3.80 1.58 -12.10
N LEU A 26 -3.08 0.48 -11.88
CA LEU A 26 -1.88 0.14 -12.65
C LEU A 26 -2.19 -0.21 -14.11
N ARG A 27 -3.32 -0.89 -14.36
CA ARG A 27 -3.78 -1.18 -15.72
C ARG A 27 -4.13 0.10 -16.47
N GLU A 28 -4.82 1.03 -15.81
CA GLU A 28 -5.15 2.33 -16.37
C GLU A 28 -3.89 3.16 -16.61
N LEU A 29 -2.95 3.18 -15.65
CA LEU A 29 -1.67 3.87 -15.76
C LEU A 29 -0.86 3.40 -16.98
N LYS A 30 -0.87 2.09 -17.27
CA LYS A 30 -0.25 1.53 -18.48
C LYS A 30 -0.86 2.08 -19.78
N GLY A 31 -2.18 2.31 -19.77
CA GLY A 31 -2.92 2.85 -20.93
C GLY A 31 -2.79 4.36 -21.11
N ARG A 32 -2.30 5.10 -20.10
CA ARG A 32 -2.10 6.55 -20.21
C ARG A 32 -0.84 6.88 -21.01
N GLY A 33 -0.95 7.86 -21.90
CA GLY A 33 0.15 8.42 -22.70
C GLY A 33 1.08 9.33 -21.88
N LEU A 34 1.58 8.81 -20.76
CA LEU A 34 2.57 9.48 -19.91
C LEU A 34 3.98 9.18 -20.43
N ASP A 35 4.89 10.11 -20.18
CA ASP A 35 6.32 9.83 -20.30
C ASP A 35 6.77 8.74 -19.30
N GLU A 36 7.91 8.12 -19.59
CA GLU A 36 8.39 6.96 -18.85
C GLU A 36 8.69 7.29 -17.38
N THR A 37 9.21 8.48 -17.09
CA THR A 37 9.56 8.91 -15.73
C THR A 37 8.29 9.12 -14.91
N SER A 38 7.32 9.88 -15.44
CA SER A 38 6.03 10.09 -14.77
C SER A 38 5.31 8.78 -14.51
N ARG A 39 5.33 7.83 -15.46
CA ARG A 39 4.74 6.50 -15.27
C ARG A 39 5.42 5.74 -14.14
N ALA A 40 6.76 5.75 -14.09
CA ALA A 40 7.51 5.09 -13.03
C ALA A 40 7.20 5.68 -11.64
N VAL A 41 7.11 7.01 -11.54
CA VAL A 41 6.74 7.71 -10.29
C VAL A 41 5.33 7.31 -9.83
N TRP A 42 4.35 7.29 -10.74
CA TRP A 42 2.99 6.87 -10.39
C TRP A 42 2.90 5.40 -9.99
N ALA A 43 3.61 4.51 -10.67
CA ALA A 43 3.67 3.10 -10.30
C ALA A 43 4.29 2.93 -8.91
N LEU A 44 5.37 3.67 -8.62
CA LEU A 44 6.01 3.68 -7.31
C LEU A 44 5.06 4.20 -6.24
N ALA A 45 4.32 5.28 -6.50
CA ALA A 45 3.34 5.82 -5.55
C ALA A 45 2.25 4.79 -5.23
N ILE A 46 1.68 4.14 -6.24
CA ILE A 46 0.63 3.11 -6.05
C ILE A 46 1.16 1.95 -5.19
N VAL A 47 2.41 1.54 -5.39
CA VAL A 47 2.99 0.36 -4.72
C VAL A 47 3.59 0.68 -3.35
N ALA A 48 4.19 1.86 -3.16
CA ALA A 48 4.95 2.21 -1.98
C ALA A 48 4.09 2.77 -0.83
N ILE A 49 2.96 3.44 -1.13
CA ILE A 49 2.06 4.01 -0.10
C ILE A 49 1.71 3.04 1.05
N PRO A 50 1.31 1.77 0.82
CA PRO A 50 0.98 0.85 1.91
C PRO A 50 2.19 0.51 2.80
N ILE A 51 3.42 0.62 2.26
CA ILE A 51 4.66 0.33 2.98
C ILE A 51 5.11 1.55 3.79
N MET A 52 4.89 2.77 3.26
CA MET A 52 5.32 4.02 3.88
C MET A 52 4.75 4.22 5.30
N GLY A 53 3.51 3.80 5.56
CA GLY A 53 2.92 3.91 6.90
C GLY A 53 3.66 3.07 7.95
N ALA A 54 3.98 1.82 7.62
CA ALA A 54 4.74 0.94 8.51
C ALA A 54 6.18 1.43 8.71
N LEU A 55 6.82 1.87 7.61
CA LEU A 55 8.16 2.47 7.68
C LEU A 55 8.17 3.73 8.56
N ALA A 56 7.18 4.61 8.41
CA ALA A 56 7.07 5.83 9.21
C ALA A 56 6.94 5.51 10.71
N PHE A 57 6.16 4.49 11.07
CA PHE A 57 6.04 4.03 12.46
C PHE A 57 7.39 3.55 13.02
N TRP A 58 8.12 2.71 12.27
CA TRP A 58 9.43 2.22 12.71
C TRP A 58 10.52 3.28 12.77
N ILE A 59 10.47 4.28 11.88
CA ILE A 59 11.44 5.38 11.86
C ILE A 59 11.16 6.34 13.01
N MET A 60 9.89 6.71 13.23
CA MET A 60 9.53 7.71 14.23
C MET A 60 9.47 7.15 15.66
N GLN A 61 9.37 5.82 15.83
CA GLN A 61 9.27 5.13 17.12
C GLN A 61 8.35 5.87 18.11
N PRO A 62 7.09 6.15 17.72
CA PRO A 62 6.21 6.97 18.53
C PRO A 62 5.94 6.28 19.88
N GLY A 63 6.26 6.95 20.98
CA GLY A 63 6.13 6.41 22.34
C GLY A 63 7.45 5.95 22.96
N GLU A 64 8.55 5.96 22.20
CA GLU A 64 9.91 5.88 22.76
C GLU A 64 10.28 7.22 23.39
N GLN A 65 9.61 7.54 24.51
CA GLN A 65 10.03 8.59 25.43
C GLN A 65 11.00 7.96 26.43
N ARG A 66 12.24 8.47 26.40
CA ARG A 66 13.29 8.22 27.39
C ARG A 66 12.80 8.41 28.82
#